data_AF-A0A7Y6A6P1-F1
#
_entry.id   AF-A0A7Y6A6P1-F1
#
_cell.length_a   1.000
_cell.length_b   1.000
_cell.length_c   1.000
_cell.angle_alpha   90.00
_cell.angle_beta   90.00
_cell.angle_gamma   90.00
#
_symmetry.space_group_name_H-M   'P 1'
#
loop_
_entity.id
_entity.type
_entity.pdbx_description
1 polymer ?
#
loop_
_entity_poly.entity_id
_entity_poly.type
_entity_poly.pdbx_seq_one_letter_code
_entity_poly.pdbx_strand_id
1 'polypeptide(L)'
;MEAWPPRAPRRAQRRWRAGVVAVVAAVALLVTAPSSCDTKSVTAVEGILAGDAGAAPFAGNFGSDVLGLEAKVSAKNLKGDTPGLFGGTNKMSVCDKAKLVAFLAVNAIPAARWAKVLKLGSTERIAPYIARLTPVVLRTDTLVRNYTMDKDFNAILQAGTAVLLDEFGVPVVKCNCGNPLTQTKQDSGKVRLKTPDPTWKKKGSKPTKVDKPKTKIPRFYIADLKQPDQGIARPAATDGDQDEKAPPPAPLPDRDKPKTSKPGGSGSGTPSGSPSDSPSGTPTDTVSGTPTGPSGTGKRSPTTGKGTAGTGAAKTTHTSGPAADDTILIDQTTAAPDNS
;
A
#
# COMPACT_ATOMS: atom_id res chain seq x y z
N MET A 1 -65.17 86.86 26.13
CA MET A 1 -65.62 85.80 27.05
C MET A 1 -64.82 84.53 26.78
N GLU A 2 -64.63 83.69 27.82
CA GLU A 2 -64.53 82.21 27.87
C GLU A 2 -64.04 81.36 26.66
N ALA A 3 -63.38 80.20 26.80
CA ALA A 3 -62.76 79.54 27.96
C ALA A 3 -61.78 78.40 27.53
N TRP A 4 -60.97 77.96 28.52
CA TRP A 4 -60.11 76.75 28.66
C TRP A 4 -60.60 75.46 27.94
N PRO A 5 -59.75 74.45 27.56
CA PRO A 5 -58.32 74.15 27.85
C PRO A 5 -57.50 74.06 26.51
N PRO A 6 -56.71 73.02 26.07
CA PRO A 6 -56.01 71.90 26.73
C PRO A 6 -54.56 71.50 26.26
N ARG A 7 -53.76 71.00 27.22
CA ARG A 7 -52.57 70.09 27.11
C ARG A 7 -51.25 70.63 26.49
N ALA A 8 -50.16 69.97 26.90
CA ALA A 8 -48.73 70.20 26.59
C ALA A 8 -48.13 68.90 25.95
N PRO A 9 -46.80 68.65 25.71
CA PRO A 9 -45.60 69.33 26.28
C PRO A 9 -44.24 69.37 25.47
N ARG A 10 -43.23 70.05 26.05
CA ARG A 10 -41.75 69.77 26.05
C ARG A 10 -40.95 69.54 24.73
N ARG A 11 -39.81 70.24 24.58
CA ARG A 11 -38.42 69.72 24.88
C ARG A 11 -37.25 70.70 24.57
N ALA A 12 -36.27 70.74 25.48
CA ALA A 12 -34.80 70.87 25.24
C ALA A 12 -34.24 72.21 24.64
N GLN A 13 -32.93 72.56 24.65
CA GLN A 13 -31.71 71.92 25.21
C GLN A 13 -30.52 72.92 25.40
N ARG A 14 -29.46 72.48 26.12
CA ARG A 14 -28.00 72.65 25.82
C ARG A 14 -27.23 73.95 26.18
N ARG A 15 -26.34 73.85 27.19
CA ARG A 15 -25.05 74.58 27.44
C ARG A 15 -24.06 73.55 28.07
N TRP A 16 -22.73 73.67 28.22
CA TRP A 16 -21.76 74.79 28.32
C TRP A 16 -20.40 74.48 27.57
N ARG A 17 -19.26 75.11 27.94
CA ARG A 17 -17.94 75.12 27.25
C ARG A 17 -16.74 74.84 28.20
N ALA A 18 -15.54 74.60 27.61
CA ALA A 18 -14.17 74.71 28.15
C ALA A 18 -13.68 73.65 29.18
N GLY A 19 -12.37 73.37 29.33
CA GLY A 19 -11.20 73.74 28.49
C GLY A 19 -9.80 73.54 29.13
N VAL A 20 -8.78 73.32 28.27
CA VAL A 20 -7.30 73.49 28.45
C VAL A 20 -6.52 72.66 29.50
N VAL A 21 -5.40 72.05 29.05
CA VAL A 21 -4.02 71.94 29.63
C VAL A 21 -3.34 70.66 29.11
N ALA A 22 -2.02 70.67 28.89
CA ALA A 22 -1.25 69.59 28.25
C ALA A 22 -0.12 69.03 29.15
N VAL A 23 0.25 67.76 28.93
CA VAL A 23 1.44 67.08 29.49
C VAL A 23 2.11 66.26 28.38
N VAL A 24 3.41 65.97 28.54
CA VAL A 24 4.37 65.60 27.48
C VAL A 24 4.34 64.10 27.09
N ALA A 25 4.93 63.79 25.93
CA ALA A 25 4.82 62.54 25.18
C ALA A 25 5.80 61.41 25.60
N ALA A 26 5.75 60.32 24.81
CA ALA A 26 6.75 59.25 24.69
C ALA A 26 6.82 58.17 25.80
N VAL A 27 5.77 57.35 25.91
CA VAL A 27 5.96 55.94 26.28
C VAL A 27 6.35 55.17 25.01
N ALA A 28 7.53 54.55 25.00
CA ALA A 28 8.00 53.75 23.88
C ALA A 28 7.17 52.46 23.77
N LEU A 29 6.26 52.42 22.79
CA LEU A 29 5.53 51.21 22.42
C LEU A 29 6.49 50.24 21.72
N LEU A 30 7.22 49.47 22.54
CA LEU A 30 7.94 48.27 22.13
C LEU A 30 6.91 47.23 21.69
N VAL A 31 6.42 47.39 20.45
CA VAL A 31 5.65 46.36 19.75
C VAL A 31 6.62 45.22 19.47
N THR A 32 6.69 44.29 20.42
CA THR A 32 7.25 42.97 20.22
C THR A 32 6.40 42.28 19.17
N ALA A 33 6.76 42.48 17.90
CA ALA A 33 6.22 41.72 16.80
C ALA A 33 6.33 40.24 17.19
N PRO A 34 5.21 39.49 17.30
CA PRO A 34 5.29 38.10 17.68
C PRO A 34 6.04 37.40 16.56
N SER A 35 7.29 37.04 16.83
CA SER A 35 8.10 36.22 15.93
C SER A 35 7.30 34.98 15.63
N SER A 36 6.72 34.92 14.43
CA SER A 36 5.99 33.76 13.94
C SER A 36 7.02 32.67 13.65
N CYS A 37 7.48 32.05 14.74
CA CYS A 37 8.16 30.78 14.73
C CYS A 37 7.19 29.80 14.08
N ASP A 38 7.38 29.62 12.79
CA ASP A 38 6.64 28.75 11.88
C ASP A 38 6.85 27.30 12.33
N THR A 39 6.14 26.96 13.40
CA THR A 39 6.22 25.73 14.18
C THR A 39 5.48 24.64 13.43
N LYS A 40 6.03 24.33 12.25
CA LYS A 40 5.56 23.36 11.27
C LYS A 40 5.09 22.10 11.98
N SER A 41 3.78 21.96 12.14
CA SER A 41 3.18 20.99 13.03
C SER A 41 3.54 19.56 12.59
N VAL A 42 4.14 18.82 13.53
CA VAL A 42 4.57 17.43 13.31
C VAL A 42 3.50 16.51 13.85
N THR A 43 2.83 15.78 12.96
CA THR A 43 1.74 14.87 13.33
C THR A 43 2.31 13.61 13.97
N ALA A 44 1.86 13.25 15.17
CA ALA A 44 2.16 11.95 15.76
C ALA A 44 1.39 10.85 15.01
N VAL A 45 2.09 9.79 14.61
CA VAL A 45 1.54 8.71 13.78
C VAL A 45 1.86 7.36 14.42
N GLU A 46 0.87 6.47 14.49
CA GLU A 46 0.97 5.16 15.14
C GLU A 46 1.89 4.23 14.33
N GLY A 47 2.93 3.69 14.95
CA GLY A 47 3.78 2.67 14.35
C GLY A 47 3.18 1.29 14.55
N ILE A 48 2.97 0.54 13.46
CA ILE A 48 2.54 -0.86 13.48
C ILE A 48 3.70 -1.72 13.00
N LEU A 49 4.11 -2.69 13.83
CA LEU A 49 5.25 -3.57 13.54
C LEU A 49 4.92 -4.56 12.43
N ALA A 50 5.95 -5.10 11.77
CA ALA A 50 5.82 -6.32 11.00
C ALA A 50 5.49 -7.49 11.96
N GLY A 51 4.50 -8.30 11.61
CA GLY A 51 3.95 -9.38 12.45
C GLY A 51 2.77 -8.94 13.31
N ASP A 52 2.78 -7.71 13.84
CA ASP A 52 1.67 -7.17 14.64
C ASP A 52 0.44 -6.90 13.77
N ALA A 53 -0.70 -7.54 14.09
CA ALA A 53 -1.98 -7.28 13.44
C ALA A 53 -2.42 -5.81 13.60
N GLY A 54 -2.09 -5.19 14.74
CA GLY A 54 -2.61 -3.92 15.23
C GLY A 54 -3.91 -4.11 16.03
N ALA A 55 -4.28 -3.09 16.81
CA ALA A 55 -5.53 -3.11 17.57
C ALA A 55 -6.78 -3.19 16.66
N ALA A 56 -7.82 -3.90 17.10
CA ALA A 56 -9.11 -4.07 16.40
C ALA A 56 -9.02 -4.53 14.92
N PRO A 57 -8.26 -5.61 14.62
CA PRO A 57 -8.11 -6.11 13.26
C PRO A 57 -9.47 -6.50 12.65
N PHE A 58 -9.64 -6.35 11.33
CA PHE A 58 -10.88 -6.74 10.66
C PHE A 58 -11.20 -8.23 10.84
N ALA A 59 -10.17 -9.08 10.81
CA ALA A 59 -10.17 -10.46 11.29
C ALA A 59 -8.73 -11.01 11.39
N GLY A 60 -8.59 -12.34 11.53
CA GLY A 60 -7.31 -13.02 11.72
C GLY A 60 -6.37 -13.01 10.51
N ASN A 61 -5.33 -13.85 10.59
CA ASN A 61 -4.21 -13.84 9.65
C ASN A 61 -4.62 -14.23 8.21
N PHE A 62 -4.59 -13.27 7.28
CA PHE A 62 -4.70 -13.46 5.82
C PHE A 62 -3.37 -13.23 5.08
N GLY A 63 -2.21 -13.34 5.74
CA GLY A 63 -0.91 -13.15 5.11
C GLY A 63 0.23 -12.98 6.11
N SER A 64 1.40 -13.51 5.77
CA SER A 64 2.59 -13.49 6.63
C SER A 64 3.51 -12.32 6.32
N ASP A 65 3.74 -11.47 7.32
CA ASP A 65 4.76 -10.42 7.29
C ASP A 65 6.18 -11.05 7.40
N VAL A 66 7.18 -10.38 6.82
CA VAL A 66 8.60 -10.74 6.93
C VAL A 66 9.21 -10.04 8.14
N LEU A 67 9.40 -10.77 9.23
CA LEU A 67 9.99 -10.25 10.47
C LEU A 67 11.47 -9.86 10.27
N GLY A 68 11.94 -8.86 11.02
CA GLY A 68 13.34 -8.43 11.01
C GLY A 68 13.83 -7.74 9.73
N LEU A 69 12.95 -7.43 8.77
CA LEU A 69 13.35 -6.80 7.51
C LEU A 69 13.82 -5.35 7.73
N GLU A 70 15.12 -5.14 7.64
CA GLU A 70 15.76 -3.83 7.82
C GLU A 70 15.27 -2.79 6.79
N ALA A 71 14.48 -1.83 7.27
CA ALA A 71 13.85 -0.78 6.47
C ALA A 71 14.85 0.04 5.65
N LYS A 72 14.68 0.03 4.32
CA LYS A 72 15.44 0.89 3.41
C LYS A 72 14.98 2.35 3.59
N VAL A 73 15.91 3.23 3.98
CA VAL A 73 15.67 4.67 3.98
C VAL A 73 15.62 5.15 2.52
N SER A 74 14.57 5.87 2.16
CA SER A 74 14.39 6.38 0.79
C SER A 74 13.61 7.71 0.77
N ALA A 75 13.56 8.33 -0.41
CA ALA A 75 12.88 9.60 -0.66
C ALA A 75 11.46 9.65 -0.06
N LYS A 76 11.12 10.79 0.56
CA LYS A 76 9.85 11.04 1.28
C LYS A 76 8.60 10.53 0.56
N ASN A 77 8.56 10.68 -0.76
CA ASN A 77 7.49 10.18 -1.60
C ASN A 77 8.11 9.44 -2.79
N LEU A 78 7.64 8.22 -3.04
CA LEU A 78 7.99 7.40 -4.21
C LEU A 78 6.69 6.95 -4.89
N LYS A 79 6.76 6.65 -6.18
CA LYS A 79 5.58 6.18 -6.93
C LYS A 79 5.42 4.68 -6.81
N GLY A 80 4.19 4.18 -6.90
CA GLY A 80 3.89 2.74 -6.89
C GLY A 80 4.55 1.93 -8.02
N ASP A 81 5.01 2.59 -9.10
CA ASP A 81 5.76 2.02 -10.22
C ASP A 81 7.29 2.04 -10.04
N THR A 82 7.81 2.53 -8.90
CA THR A 82 9.26 2.61 -8.62
C THR A 82 9.86 1.21 -8.47
N PRO A 83 10.80 0.78 -9.34
CA PRO A 83 11.42 -0.54 -9.23
C PRO A 83 12.11 -0.75 -7.87
N GLY A 84 11.89 -1.90 -7.25
CA GLY A 84 12.45 -2.25 -5.95
C GLY A 84 11.90 -1.48 -4.75
N LEU A 85 10.84 -0.67 -4.90
CA LEU A 85 10.12 -0.08 -3.75
C LEU A 85 9.50 -1.17 -2.86
N PHE A 86 8.99 -2.20 -3.52
CA PHE A 86 8.45 -3.40 -2.89
C PHE A 86 9.39 -4.59 -3.08
N GLY A 87 9.20 -5.61 -2.25
CA GLY A 87 9.87 -6.88 -2.33
C GLY A 87 8.87 -8.03 -2.34
N GLY A 88 9.38 -9.23 -2.52
CA GLY A 88 8.63 -10.47 -2.39
C GLY A 88 9.59 -11.65 -2.52
N THR A 89 9.06 -12.84 -2.74
CA THR A 89 9.85 -13.99 -3.18
C THR A 89 9.06 -14.72 -4.25
N ASN A 90 9.75 -15.26 -5.24
CA ASN A 90 9.16 -16.08 -6.29
C ASN A 90 8.25 -17.17 -5.68
N LYS A 91 7.05 -17.37 -6.25
CA LYS A 91 6.10 -18.45 -5.92
C LYS A 91 5.51 -18.46 -4.49
N MET A 92 5.67 -17.39 -3.70
CA MET A 92 5.09 -17.30 -2.35
C MET A 92 4.08 -16.15 -2.25
N SER A 93 2.79 -16.49 -2.11
CA SER A 93 1.78 -15.48 -1.79
C SER A 93 1.90 -15.11 -0.31
N VAL A 94 2.25 -13.85 -0.06
CA VAL A 94 2.28 -13.25 1.28
C VAL A 94 0.91 -12.73 1.73
N CYS A 95 -0.13 -12.86 0.89
CA CYS A 95 -1.48 -12.39 1.17
C CYS A 95 -2.54 -13.33 0.56
N ASP A 96 -3.23 -14.08 1.41
CA ASP A 96 -4.32 -14.98 1.03
C ASP A 96 -5.59 -14.21 0.65
N LYS A 97 -5.65 -13.79 -0.62
CA LYS A 97 -6.82 -13.13 -1.23
C LYS A 97 -8.10 -13.97 -1.11
N ALA A 98 -8.00 -15.30 -1.21
CA ALA A 98 -9.15 -16.18 -1.19
C ALA A 98 -9.81 -16.24 0.20
N LYS A 99 -9.00 -16.38 1.26
CA LYS A 99 -9.45 -16.36 2.65
C LYS A 99 -10.00 -14.99 3.07
N LEU A 100 -9.41 -13.90 2.58
CA LEU A 100 -9.96 -12.55 2.81
C LEU A 100 -11.34 -12.38 2.16
N VAL A 101 -11.51 -12.85 0.91
CA VAL A 101 -12.82 -12.86 0.22
C VAL A 101 -13.82 -13.73 0.96
N ALA A 102 -13.44 -14.95 1.37
CA ALA A 102 -14.30 -15.87 2.10
C ALA A 102 -14.76 -15.30 3.45
N PHE A 103 -13.87 -14.63 4.19
CA PHE A 103 -14.23 -13.94 5.42
C PHE A 103 -15.24 -12.82 5.16
N LEU A 104 -14.97 -11.91 4.22
CA LEU A 104 -15.86 -10.78 3.92
C LEU A 104 -17.21 -11.24 3.34
N ALA A 105 -17.25 -12.36 2.60
CA ALA A 105 -18.49 -12.93 2.06
C ALA A 105 -19.49 -13.37 3.13
N VAL A 106 -19.02 -13.82 4.31
CA VAL A 106 -19.89 -14.28 5.41
C VAL A 106 -19.99 -13.28 6.59
N ASN A 107 -19.29 -12.15 6.54
CA ASN A 107 -19.26 -11.14 7.60
C ASN A 107 -19.77 -9.78 7.11
N ALA A 108 -21.09 -9.61 7.07
CA ALA A 108 -21.76 -8.44 6.49
C ALA A 108 -21.32 -7.08 7.08
N ILE A 109 -21.07 -6.99 8.40
CA ILE A 109 -20.67 -5.72 9.04
C ILE A 109 -19.23 -5.32 8.65
N PRO A 110 -18.20 -6.18 8.79
CA PRO A 110 -16.89 -5.97 8.17
C PRO A 110 -16.97 -5.66 6.67
N ALA A 111 -17.74 -6.42 5.88
CA ALA A 111 -17.86 -6.22 4.43
C ALA A 111 -18.42 -4.83 4.07
N ALA A 112 -19.50 -4.39 4.73
CA ALA A 112 -20.06 -3.07 4.53
C ALA A 112 -19.07 -1.95 4.91
N ARG A 113 -18.30 -2.11 6.00
CA ARG A 113 -17.24 -1.16 6.36
C ARG A 113 -16.11 -1.15 5.31
N TRP A 114 -15.68 -2.31 4.84
CA TRP A 114 -14.60 -2.48 3.86
C TRP A 114 -14.94 -1.82 2.52
N ALA A 115 -16.13 -2.13 1.98
CA ALA A 115 -16.65 -1.51 0.75
C ALA A 115 -16.85 0.01 0.89
N LYS A 116 -17.23 0.51 2.08
CA LYS A 116 -17.37 1.94 2.37
C LYS A 116 -16.02 2.66 2.40
N VAL A 117 -15.00 2.09 3.05
CA VAL A 117 -13.64 2.66 3.12
C VAL A 117 -13.02 2.78 1.73
N LEU A 118 -13.09 1.70 0.94
CA LEU A 118 -12.52 1.65 -0.41
C LEU A 118 -13.47 2.20 -1.51
N LYS A 119 -14.64 2.74 -1.11
CA LYS A 119 -15.63 3.41 -1.97
C LYS A 119 -16.13 2.55 -3.15
N LEU A 120 -16.34 1.26 -2.90
CA LEU A 120 -16.71 0.27 -3.93
C LEU A 120 -18.19 0.34 -4.34
N GLY A 121 -19.01 1.16 -3.67
CA GLY A 121 -20.45 1.32 -3.92
C GLY A 121 -21.30 0.22 -3.30
N SER A 122 -20.89 -1.05 -3.40
CA SER A 122 -21.59 -2.18 -2.79
C SER A 122 -20.65 -3.32 -2.37
N THR A 123 -21.18 -4.29 -1.62
CA THR A 123 -20.45 -5.45 -1.08
C THR A 123 -20.05 -6.46 -2.15
N GLU A 124 -20.83 -6.61 -3.21
CA GLU A 124 -20.62 -7.56 -4.32
C GLU A 124 -19.39 -7.18 -5.15
N ARG A 125 -18.93 -5.92 -5.03
CA ARG A 125 -17.71 -5.40 -5.66
C ARG A 125 -16.43 -5.79 -4.91
N ILE A 126 -16.51 -6.33 -3.69
CA ILE A 126 -15.35 -6.69 -2.85
C ILE A 126 -14.51 -7.79 -3.53
N ALA A 127 -15.11 -8.94 -3.84
CA ALA A 127 -14.40 -10.07 -4.46
C ALA A 127 -13.71 -9.71 -5.80
N PRO A 128 -14.40 -9.11 -6.80
CA PRO A 128 -13.74 -8.71 -8.05
C PRO A 128 -12.78 -7.53 -7.88
N TYR A 129 -12.84 -6.76 -6.79
CA TYR A 129 -11.81 -5.77 -6.46
C TYR A 129 -10.55 -6.46 -5.91
N ILE A 130 -10.69 -7.34 -4.90
CA ILE A 130 -9.58 -8.10 -4.30
C ILE A 130 -8.85 -8.93 -5.35
N ALA A 131 -9.58 -9.56 -6.27
CA ALA A 131 -9.01 -10.35 -7.36
C ALA A 131 -8.04 -9.55 -8.27
N ARG A 132 -8.14 -8.21 -8.34
CA ARG A 132 -7.22 -7.36 -9.10
C ARG A 132 -6.00 -6.87 -8.32
N LEU A 133 -5.88 -7.24 -7.05
CA LEU A 133 -4.81 -6.76 -6.18
C LEU A 133 -3.57 -7.64 -6.25
N THR A 134 -2.40 -7.02 -6.09
CA THR A 134 -1.09 -7.70 -6.22
C THR A 134 -0.42 -7.80 -4.85
N PRO A 135 -0.04 -8.99 -4.36
CA PRO A 135 0.61 -9.15 -3.06
C PRO A 135 2.09 -8.77 -3.12
N VAL A 136 2.56 -8.00 -2.14
CA VAL A 136 3.99 -7.64 -1.97
C VAL A 136 4.36 -7.49 -0.49
N VAL A 137 5.66 -7.39 -0.22
CA VAL A 137 6.24 -6.98 1.07
C VAL A 137 6.79 -5.56 0.97
N LEU A 138 6.55 -4.74 1.99
CA LEU A 138 7.12 -3.39 2.09
C LEU A 138 8.63 -3.45 2.42
N ARG A 139 9.49 -2.84 1.58
CA ARG A 139 10.94 -2.70 1.88
C ARG A 139 11.30 -1.42 2.63
N THR A 140 10.33 -0.53 2.82
CA THR A 140 10.46 0.76 3.48
C THR A 140 9.37 0.89 4.55
N ASP A 141 9.67 1.58 5.66
CA ASP A 141 8.62 2.04 6.56
C ASP A 141 7.64 2.91 5.76
N THR A 142 6.36 2.55 5.71
CA THR A 142 5.40 3.13 4.76
C THR A 142 4.27 3.85 5.49
N LEU A 143 4.06 5.12 5.13
CA LEU A 143 3.04 5.99 5.71
C LEU A 143 1.69 5.80 5.00
N VAL A 144 0.71 5.25 5.71
CA VAL A 144 -0.62 4.90 5.21
C VAL A 144 -1.74 5.50 6.07
N ARG A 145 -2.96 5.41 5.57
CA ARG A 145 -4.19 5.61 6.35
C ARG A 145 -4.80 4.23 6.64
N ASN A 146 -4.77 3.80 7.90
CA ASN A 146 -5.24 2.49 8.35
C ASN A 146 -6.68 2.61 8.90
N TYR A 147 -7.49 1.59 8.67
CA TYR A 147 -8.88 1.51 9.08
C TYR A 147 -9.08 0.16 9.79
N THR A 148 -9.49 0.23 11.05
CA THR A 148 -9.85 -0.94 11.88
C THR A 148 -11.37 -1.02 12.00
N MET A 149 -11.92 -1.98 12.73
CA MET A 149 -13.36 -1.99 13.00
C MET A 149 -13.80 -0.79 13.85
N ASP A 150 -12.95 -0.32 14.77
CA ASP A 150 -13.30 0.70 15.76
C ASP A 150 -12.76 2.10 15.39
N LYS A 151 -11.47 2.17 15.00
CA LYS A 151 -10.74 3.43 14.77
C LYS A 151 -10.16 3.56 13.36
N ASP A 152 -10.18 4.79 12.87
CA ASP A 152 -9.56 5.16 11.61
C ASP A 152 -8.40 6.13 11.89
N PHE A 153 -7.15 5.71 11.69
CA PHE A 153 -5.94 6.49 12.04
C PHE A 153 -4.92 6.55 10.89
N ASN A 154 -3.92 7.45 11.02
CA ASN A 154 -2.71 7.38 10.20
C ASN A 154 -1.74 6.39 10.85
N ALA A 155 -1.08 5.56 10.05
CA ALA A 155 -0.12 4.58 10.53
C ALA A 155 1.19 4.64 9.72
N ILE A 156 2.31 4.34 10.38
CA ILE A 156 3.53 3.88 9.71
C ILE A 156 3.51 2.36 9.84
N LEU A 157 3.41 1.66 8.71
CA LEU A 157 3.67 0.22 8.67
C LEU A 157 5.18 0.02 8.57
N GLN A 158 5.74 -0.86 9.39
CA GLN A 158 7.15 -1.19 9.34
C GLN A 158 7.51 -1.86 8.00
N ALA A 159 8.77 -1.70 7.56
CA ALA A 159 9.30 -2.62 6.56
C ALA A 159 9.15 -4.08 7.03
N GLY A 160 8.83 -4.98 6.10
CA GLY A 160 8.47 -6.37 6.39
C GLY A 160 6.97 -6.63 6.35
N THR A 161 6.09 -5.63 6.54
CA THR A 161 4.64 -5.84 6.45
C THR A 161 4.22 -6.28 5.03
N ALA A 162 3.38 -7.30 4.95
CA ALA A 162 2.75 -7.78 3.73
C ALA A 162 1.49 -6.97 3.40
N VAL A 163 1.37 -6.53 2.15
CA VAL A 163 0.26 -5.69 1.67
C VAL A 163 -0.23 -6.12 0.29
N LEU A 164 -1.52 -5.88 0.04
CA LEU A 164 -2.11 -5.93 -1.30
C LEU A 164 -2.08 -4.53 -1.92
N LEU A 165 -1.50 -4.42 -3.12
CA LEU A 165 -1.45 -3.20 -3.93
C LEU A 165 -2.63 -3.12 -4.91
N ASP A 166 -3.11 -1.91 -5.18
CA ASP A 166 -4.00 -1.64 -6.32
C ASP A 166 -3.25 -1.66 -7.67
N GLU A 167 -3.99 -1.51 -8.78
CA GLU A 167 -3.45 -1.44 -10.14
C GLU A 167 -2.56 -0.21 -10.43
N PHE A 168 -2.31 0.63 -9.42
CA PHE A 168 -1.42 1.78 -9.42
C PHE A 168 -0.30 1.67 -8.37
N GLY A 169 -0.17 0.52 -7.70
CA GLY A 169 0.87 0.25 -6.72
C GLY A 169 0.67 0.91 -5.36
N VAL A 170 -0.53 1.40 -5.05
CA VAL A 170 -0.86 1.96 -3.73
C VAL A 170 -1.28 0.81 -2.79
N PRO A 171 -0.71 0.68 -1.58
CA PRO A 171 -1.19 -0.29 -0.59
C PRO A 171 -2.64 -0.03 -0.19
N VAL A 172 -3.51 -1.03 -0.36
CA VAL A 172 -4.95 -0.95 -0.08
C VAL A 172 -5.46 -2.03 0.90
N VAL A 173 -4.64 -3.01 1.27
CA VAL A 173 -4.91 -3.95 2.38
C VAL A 173 -3.63 -4.29 3.13
N LYS A 174 -3.69 -4.43 4.46
CA LYS A 174 -2.64 -5.04 5.30
C LYS A 174 -2.99 -6.52 5.57
N CYS A 175 -2.13 -7.45 5.18
CA CYS A 175 -2.57 -8.83 4.94
C CYS A 175 -2.77 -9.66 6.23
N ASN A 176 -1.90 -9.54 7.23
CA ASN A 176 -2.06 -10.24 8.51
C ASN A 176 -3.31 -9.86 9.34
N CYS A 177 -4.09 -8.84 8.94
CA CYS A 177 -5.33 -8.44 9.62
C CYS A 177 -6.53 -8.11 8.72
N GLY A 178 -6.35 -8.09 7.39
CA GLY A 178 -7.41 -7.79 6.42
C GLY A 178 -7.86 -6.32 6.36
N ASN A 179 -7.26 -5.45 7.19
CA ASN A 179 -7.61 -4.03 7.29
C ASN A 179 -7.47 -3.33 5.93
N PRO A 180 -8.52 -2.63 5.44
CA PRO A 180 -8.39 -1.79 4.26
C PRO A 180 -7.52 -0.58 4.57
N LEU A 181 -6.70 -0.18 3.60
CA LEU A 181 -5.80 0.96 3.66
C LEU A 181 -6.18 2.00 2.61
N THR A 182 -5.86 3.26 2.85
CA THR A 182 -5.85 4.29 1.79
C THR A 182 -4.58 5.13 1.86
N GLN A 183 -4.28 5.87 0.78
CA GLN A 183 -3.17 6.82 0.78
C GLN A 183 -3.44 7.93 1.81
N THR A 184 -2.47 8.23 2.68
CA THR A 184 -2.64 9.32 3.65
C THR A 184 -2.63 10.69 2.99
N LYS A 185 -3.23 11.68 3.69
CA LYS A 185 -3.08 13.11 3.41
C LYS A 185 -1.89 13.76 4.14
N GLN A 186 -1.18 13.01 5.00
CA GLN A 186 -0.05 13.51 5.77
C GLN A 186 1.23 13.62 4.93
N ASP A 187 2.06 14.62 5.22
CA ASP A 187 3.40 14.79 4.66
C ASP A 187 4.38 13.88 5.44
N SER A 188 5.01 12.93 4.75
CA SER A 188 6.01 12.01 5.32
C SER A 188 7.31 12.68 5.78
N GLY A 189 7.48 13.97 5.52
CA GLY A 189 8.47 14.85 6.13
C GLY A 189 8.01 15.59 7.40
N LYS A 190 6.74 15.45 7.82
CA LYS A 190 6.12 16.12 8.99
C LYS A 190 5.37 15.14 9.90
N VAL A 191 5.80 13.88 9.95
CA VAL A 191 5.27 12.86 10.85
C VAL A 191 6.31 12.41 11.87
N ARG A 192 5.86 12.07 13.08
CA ARG A 192 6.69 11.49 14.14
C ARG A 192 6.12 10.13 14.54
N LEU A 193 6.96 9.11 14.51
CA LEU A 193 6.65 7.76 14.95
C LEU A 193 6.21 7.75 16.44
N LYS A 194 5.07 7.13 16.71
CA LYS A 194 4.59 6.74 18.04
C LYS A 194 4.44 5.23 18.05
N THR A 195 5.45 4.52 18.56
CA THR A 195 5.46 3.07 18.75
C THR A 195 5.75 2.74 20.23
N PRO A 196 5.20 1.64 20.78
CA PRO A 196 5.64 1.11 22.07
C PRO A 196 7.04 0.48 22.01
N ASP A 197 7.48 -0.03 20.85
CA ASP A 197 8.76 -0.72 20.71
C ASP A 197 9.96 0.22 20.96
N PRO A 198 10.83 -0.06 21.94
CA PRO A 198 11.98 0.77 22.25
C PRO A 198 13.01 0.80 21.10
N THR A 199 13.13 -0.25 20.30
CA THR A 199 14.17 -0.38 19.25
C THR A 199 13.88 0.55 18.08
N TRP A 200 12.70 0.46 17.49
CA TRP A 200 12.22 1.32 16.42
C TRP A 200 11.97 2.76 16.90
N LYS A 201 11.61 2.96 18.18
CA LYS A 201 11.58 4.28 18.82
C LYS A 201 12.97 4.94 18.90
N LYS A 202 14.03 4.17 19.20
CA LYS A 202 15.43 4.63 19.24
C LYS A 202 15.99 4.88 17.84
N LYS A 203 15.73 3.97 16.90
CA LYS A 203 16.12 4.06 15.48
C LYS A 203 15.39 5.19 14.75
N GLY A 204 14.17 5.48 15.19
CA GLY A 204 13.22 6.35 14.51
C GLY A 204 12.68 5.72 13.23
N SER A 205 11.85 6.49 12.52
CA SER A 205 11.38 6.15 11.18
C SER A 205 11.53 7.34 10.25
N LYS A 206 12.00 7.09 9.02
CA LYS A 206 12.06 8.04 7.90
C LYS A 206 11.06 7.54 6.82
N PRO A 207 9.74 7.53 7.08
CA PRO A 207 8.81 6.74 6.29
C PRO A 207 8.60 7.30 4.88
N THR A 208 8.29 6.42 3.94
CA THR A 208 7.94 6.73 2.56
C THR A 208 6.42 6.77 2.41
N LYS A 209 5.91 7.76 1.69
CA LYS A 209 4.51 7.78 1.24
C LYS A 209 4.47 7.29 -0.21
N VAL A 210 3.64 6.30 -0.51
CA VAL A 210 3.46 5.84 -1.90
C VAL A 210 2.47 6.76 -2.60
N ASP A 211 2.89 7.36 -3.72
CA ASP A 211 2.06 8.19 -4.59
C ASP A 211 1.61 7.41 -5.84
N LYS A 212 0.37 7.64 -6.25
CA LYS A 212 -0.18 7.08 -7.49
C LYS A 212 0.58 7.57 -8.75
N PRO A 213 1.03 6.67 -9.66
CA PRO A 213 1.46 7.01 -11.01
C PRO A 213 0.30 7.45 -11.92
N LYS A 214 0.61 7.97 -13.11
CA LYS A 214 -0.41 8.45 -14.06
C LYS A 214 -1.15 7.30 -14.77
N THR A 215 -0.47 6.19 -15.00
CA THR A 215 -0.94 5.00 -15.72
C THR A 215 -1.10 3.82 -14.77
N LYS A 216 -1.88 2.82 -15.19
CA LYS A 216 -1.92 1.52 -14.51
C LYS A 216 -0.57 0.80 -14.68
N ILE A 217 -0.24 -0.05 -13.72
CA ILE A 217 0.98 -0.86 -13.71
C ILE A 217 0.63 -2.27 -14.22
N PRO A 218 1.19 -2.74 -15.36
CA PRO A 218 0.94 -4.10 -15.86
C PRO A 218 1.84 -5.16 -15.20
N ARG A 219 3.07 -4.78 -14.83
CA ARG A 219 4.06 -5.61 -14.11
C ARG A 219 4.76 -4.76 -13.05
N PHE A 220 4.91 -5.29 -11.85
CA PHE A 220 5.67 -4.71 -10.75
C PHE A 220 7.08 -5.30 -10.74
N TYR A 221 8.09 -4.42 -10.81
CA TYR A 221 9.49 -4.82 -10.64
C TYR A 221 9.87 -4.76 -9.15
N ILE A 222 9.79 -5.88 -8.47
CA ILE A 222 10.07 -6.02 -7.03
C ILE A 222 11.45 -6.67 -6.81
N ALA A 223 12.04 -6.49 -5.63
CA ALA A 223 13.26 -7.24 -5.29
C ALA A 223 12.92 -8.64 -4.75
N ASP A 224 13.71 -9.66 -5.08
CA ASP A 224 13.65 -10.94 -4.37
C ASP A 224 14.29 -10.77 -2.99
N LEU A 225 13.56 -11.12 -1.93
CA LEU A 225 14.02 -11.05 -0.54
C LEU A 225 14.86 -12.26 -0.11
N LYS A 226 14.89 -13.34 -0.91
CA LYS A 226 15.77 -14.50 -0.74
C LYS A 226 17.02 -14.43 -1.63
N GLN A 227 16.96 -13.69 -2.72
CA GLN A 227 18.06 -13.51 -3.69
C GLN A 227 18.30 -12.00 -3.90
N PRO A 228 19.07 -11.32 -3.04
CA PRO A 228 19.20 -9.86 -3.04
C PRO A 228 19.91 -9.29 -4.29
N ASP A 229 20.54 -10.17 -5.07
CA ASP A 229 21.15 -9.99 -6.39
C ASP A 229 20.14 -10.06 -7.56
N GLN A 230 18.86 -10.36 -7.29
CA GLN A 230 17.85 -10.59 -8.32
C GLN A 230 16.58 -9.74 -8.14
N GLY A 231 15.96 -9.42 -9.26
CA GLY A 231 14.63 -8.82 -9.33
C GLY A 231 13.57 -9.84 -9.74
N ILE A 232 12.31 -9.48 -9.52
CA ILE A 232 11.14 -10.23 -9.97
C ILE A 232 10.23 -9.26 -10.71
N ALA A 233 9.82 -9.62 -11.93
CA ALA A 233 8.76 -8.96 -12.66
C ALA A 233 7.44 -9.70 -12.40
N ARG A 234 6.66 -9.21 -11.43
CA ARG A 234 5.37 -9.77 -11.02
C ARG A 234 4.23 -9.14 -11.84
N PRO A 235 3.50 -9.87 -12.69
CA PRO A 235 2.34 -9.31 -13.39
C PRO A 235 1.25 -8.88 -12.39
N ALA A 236 0.60 -7.75 -12.64
CA ALA A 236 -0.43 -7.24 -11.74
C ALA A 236 -1.61 -8.22 -11.60
N ALA A 237 -2.28 -8.18 -10.45
CA ALA A 237 -3.38 -9.09 -10.05
C ALA A 237 -2.99 -10.56 -9.79
N THR A 238 -1.78 -11.01 -10.15
CA THR A 238 -1.31 -12.39 -9.88
C THR A 238 -0.95 -12.59 -8.41
N ASP A 239 -0.61 -13.82 -8.01
CA ASP A 239 -0.20 -14.18 -6.64
C ASP A 239 1.31 -14.47 -6.52
N GLY A 240 2.06 -14.24 -7.60
CA GLY A 240 3.45 -14.65 -7.75
C GLY A 240 3.63 -16.04 -8.39
N ASP A 241 2.53 -16.62 -8.88
CA ASP A 241 2.47 -17.80 -9.74
C ASP A 241 3.05 -17.54 -11.14
N GLN A 242 2.95 -16.29 -11.62
CA GLN A 242 3.45 -15.82 -12.93
C GLN A 242 4.67 -14.91 -12.77
N ASP A 243 5.43 -15.04 -11.68
CA ASP A 243 6.66 -14.28 -11.45
C ASP A 243 7.74 -14.62 -12.49
N GLU A 244 8.20 -13.61 -13.22
CA GLU A 244 9.35 -13.71 -14.13
C GLU A 244 10.63 -13.20 -13.46
N LYS A 245 11.79 -13.81 -13.75
CA LYS A 245 13.08 -13.26 -13.31
C LYS A 245 13.34 -11.91 -13.97
N ALA A 246 13.82 -10.95 -13.19
CA ALA A 246 14.26 -9.64 -13.68
C ALA A 246 15.68 -9.31 -13.16
N PRO A 247 16.41 -8.38 -13.80
CA PRO A 247 17.62 -7.82 -13.21
C PRO A 247 17.35 -7.22 -11.82
N PRO A 248 18.34 -7.20 -10.90
CA PRO A 248 18.18 -6.56 -9.60
C PRO A 248 17.75 -5.09 -9.77
N PRO A 249 16.73 -4.62 -9.03
CA PRO A 249 16.31 -3.23 -9.12
C PRO A 249 17.41 -2.30 -8.59
N ALA A 250 17.57 -1.15 -9.24
CA ALA A 250 18.50 -0.12 -8.82
C ALA A 250 18.26 0.31 -7.35
N PRO A 251 19.29 0.76 -6.62
CA PRO A 251 19.13 1.27 -5.26
C PRO A 251 18.04 2.36 -5.18
N LEU A 252 17.19 2.27 -4.17
CA LEU A 252 16.11 3.26 -3.99
C LEU A 252 16.70 4.67 -3.82
N PRO A 253 16.04 5.71 -4.35
CA PRO A 253 16.52 7.07 -4.23
C PRO A 253 16.71 7.47 -2.76
N ASP A 254 17.94 7.85 -2.42
CA ASP A 254 18.31 8.35 -1.09
C ASP A 254 17.40 9.53 -0.69
N ARG A 255 17.06 9.60 0.60
CA ARG A 255 16.19 10.62 1.17
C ARG A 255 16.89 11.96 1.36
N ASP A 256 18.19 11.91 1.64
CA ASP A 256 18.96 13.07 2.10
C ASP A 256 19.91 13.60 1.01
N LYS A 257 20.06 12.87 -0.12
CA LYS A 257 20.76 13.30 -1.33
C LYS A 257 19.85 14.18 -2.22
N PRO A 258 20.33 15.32 -2.77
CA PRO A 258 19.55 16.13 -3.70
C PRO A 258 19.12 15.33 -4.94
N LYS A 259 17.87 15.52 -5.39
CA LYS A 259 17.34 14.89 -6.62
C LYS A 259 18.17 15.32 -7.83
N THR A 260 19.07 14.45 -8.30
CA THR A 260 19.84 14.67 -9.52
C THR A 260 18.92 14.45 -10.72
N SER A 261 18.30 15.52 -11.21
CA SER A 261 17.32 15.47 -12.30
C SER A 261 17.98 15.26 -13.66
N LYS A 262 18.33 14.01 -13.98
CA LYS A 262 18.62 13.59 -15.35
C LYS A 262 17.40 12.84 -15.92
N PRO A 263 16.80 13.27 -17.04
CA PRO A 263 15.81 12.46 -17.74
C PRO A 263 16.46 11.16 -18.20
N GLY A 264 15.93 10.01 -17.75
CA GLY A 264 16.20 8.74 -18.39
C GLY A 264 15.55 8.76 -19.78
N GLY A 265 16.34 8.57 -20.82
CA GLY A 265 15.84 8.56 -22.19
C GLY A 265 14.84 7.43 -22.42
N SER A 266 13.89 7.63 -23.34
CA SER A 266 12.90 6.61 -23.69
C SER A 266 13.60 5.42 -24.37
N GLY A 267 13.80 4.33 -23.63
CA GLY A 267 14.34 3.07 -24.14
C GLY A 267 13.35 2.28 -24.97
N SER A 268 12.84 2.87 -26.07
CA SER A 268 11.95 2.20 -27.01
C SER A 268 12.74 1.25 -27.93
N GLY A 269 13.22 0.15 -27.34
CA GLY A 269 14.01 -0.86 -28.03
C GLY A 269 13.16 -1.77 -28.91
N THR A 270 12.78 -1.30 -30.09
CA THR A 270 12.16 -2.12 -31.15
C THR A 270 13.25 -2.83 -31.96
N PRO A 271 13.34 -4.18 -31.94
CA PRO A 271 14.29 -4.91 -32.77
C PRO A 271 13.76 -5.00 -34.21
N SER A 272 14.10 -4.02 -35.04
CA SER A 272 13.85 -4.08 -36.49
C SER A 272 14.96 -4.88 -37.17
N GLY A 273 14.80 -6.20 -37.21
CA GLY A 273 15.78 -7.11 -37.83
C GLY A 273 15.33 -7.58 -39.21
N SER A 274 15.77 -6.90 -40.27
CA SER A 274 15.68 -7.41 -41.64
C SER A 274 16.92 -8.26 -41.95
N PRO A 275 16.78 -9.55 -42.33
CA PRO A 275 17.85 -10.29 -42.98
C PRO A 275 18.10 -9.71 -44.38
N SER A 276 19.36 -9.51 -44.75
CA SER A 276 19.78 -9.04 -46.07
C SER A 276 20.67 -10.10 -46.71
N ASP A 277 20.06 -11.20 -47.13
CA ASP A 277 20.78 -12.35 -47.72
C ASP A 277 20.67 -12.38 -49.25
N SER A 278 21.83 -12.45 -49.90
CA SER A 278 22.01 -12.82 -51.30
C SER A 278 23.48 -13.23 -51.49
N PRO A 279 23.73 -14.39 -52.09
CA PRO A 279 24.31 -14.35 -53.43
C PRO A 279 23.61 -15.27 -54.44
N SER A 280 23.87 -15.05 -55.72
CA SER A 280 23.27 -15.76 -56.86
C SER A 280 23.67 -17.23 -56.95
N GLY A 281 22.77 -18.09 -57.45
CA GLY A 281 23.02 -19.51 -57.69
C GLY A 281 21.92 -20.24 -58.45
N THR A 282 21.75 -19.93 -59.75
CA THR A 282 21.03 -20.77 -60.75
C THR A 282 22.06 -21.61 -61.53
N PRO A 283 21.71 -22.77 -62.17
CA PRO A 283 20.48 -22.97 -62.97
C PRO A 283 19.78 -24.34 -62.89
N THR A 284 18.58 -24.42 -63.51
CA THR A 284 17.90 -25.63 -64.08
C THR A 284 17.51 -26.79 -63.11
N ASP A 285 16.47 -27.60 -63.35
CA ASP A 285 15.54 -27.68 -64.50
C ASP A 285 14.09 -28.14 -64.10
N THR A 286 13.25 -28.21 -65.13
CA THR A 286 11.79 -28.43 -65.24
C THR A 286 11.28 -29.82 -64.77
N VAL A 287 10.07 -29.92 -64.18
CA VAL A 287 8.92 -30.81 -64.59
C VAL A 287 7.77 -30.91 -63.55
N SER A 288 6.56 -30.60 -64.04
CA SER A 288 5.18 -31.03 -63.71
C SER A 288 4.81 -31.91 -62.49
N GLY A 289 3.62 -31.64 -61.90
CA GLY A 289 2.85 -32.58 -61.06
C GLY A 289 1.78 -31.91 -60.17
N THR A 290 0.53 -32.40 -60.18
CA THR A 290 -0.63 -31.80 -59.43
C THR A 290 -1.25 -32.81 -58.41
N PRO A 291 -2.42 -32.62 -57.74
CA PRO A 291 -2.49 -32.82 -56.28
C PRO A 291 -3.42 -33.95 -55.79
N THR A 292 -3.29 -34.35 -54.52
CA THR A 292 -4.36 -35.07 -53.80
C THR A 292 -4.33 -34.86 -52.27
N GLY A 293 -5.50 -34.65 -51.66
CA GLY A 293 -5.82 -35.09 -50.29
C GLY A 293 -6.36 -36.54 -50.31
N PRO A 294 -7.08 -37.05 -49.27
CA PRO A 294 -8.02 -36.28 -48.44
C PRO A 294 -8.06 -36.67 -46.93
N SER A 295 -9.14 -36.26 -46.27
CA SER A 295 -9.49 -36.39 -44.85
C SER A 295 -9.55 -37.81 -44.27
N GLY A 296 -9.41 -37.91 -42.94
CA GLY A 296 -9.89 -39.03 -42.11
C GLY A 296 -10.63 -38.51 -40.88
N THR A 297 -11.84 -39.01 -40.60
CA THR A 297 -12.66 -38.63 -39.44
C THR A 297 -12.89 -39.81 -38.49
N GLY A 298 -13.08 -39.54 -37.19
CA GLY A 298 -13.35 -40.58 -36.19
C GLY A 298 -14.11 -40.06 -34.98
N LYS A 299 -15.30 -40.61 -34.73
CA LYS A 299 -16.10 -40.38 -33.51
C LYS A 299 -16.03 -41.61 -32.61
N ARG A 300 -16.10 -41.43 -31.28
CA ARG A 300 -16.62 -42.46 -30.37
C ARG A 300 -17.27 -41.85 -29.12
N SER A 301 -18.17 -42.61 -28.51
CA SER A 301 -19.15 -42.17 -27.50
C SER A 301 -18.58 -42.06 -26.07
N PRO A 302 -19.24 -41.29 -25.19
CA PRO A 302 -18.94 -41.27 -23.75
C PRO A 302 -19.49 -42.52 -23.03
N THR A 303 -18.90 -42.86 -21.88
CA THR A 303 -19.40 -43.88 -20.94
C THR A 303 -20.03 -43.24 -19.70
N THR A 304 -21.20 -43.74 -19.30
CA THR A 304 -21.91 -43.32 -18.09
C THR A 304 -21.34 -43.96 -16.83
N GLY A 305 -21.35 -43.21 -15.72
CA GLY A 305 -21.09 -43.71 -14.36
C GLY A 305 -21.98 -42.98 -13.37
N LYS A 306 -22.81 -43.72 -12.62
CA LYS A 306 -23.81 -43.17 -11.69
C LYS A 306 -23.58 -43.77 -10.29
N GLY A 307 -23.26 -42.93 -9.31
CA GLY A 307 -23.15 -43.27 -7.89
C GLY A 307 -24.07 -42.38 -7.05
N THR A 308 -24.71 -42.95 -6.03
CA THR A 308 -25.81 -42.31 -5.29
C THR A 308 -25.33 -41.71 -3.96
N ALA A 309 -26.09 -40.74 -3.43
CA ALA A 309 -25.79 -40.00 -2.21
C ALA A 309 -25.81 -40.87 -0.92
N GLY A 310 -25.11 -40.38 0.10
CA GLY A 310 -25.21 -40.84 1.49
C GLY A 310 -25.17 -39.64 2.44
N THR A 311 -26.24 -39.44 3.21
CA THR A 311 -26.39 -38.29 4.14
C THR A 311 -25.83 -38.62 5.51
N GLY A 312 -25.09 -37.72 6.15
CA GLY A 312 -24.57 -37.92 7.50
C GLY A 312 -24.11 -36.63 8.17
N ALA A 313 -25.01 -35.98 8.90
CA ALA A 313 -24.67 -34.83 9.74
C ALA A 313 -24.44 -35.28 11.20
N ALA A 314 -23.24 -35.05 11.73
CA ALA A 314 -22.92 -35.23 13.13
C ALA A 314 -22.22 -33.96 13.66
N LYS A 315 -22.68 -33.45 14.80
CA LYS A 315 -22.23 -32.18 15.41
C LYS A 315 -21.68 -32.47 16.80
N THR A 316 -20.36 -32.51 16.94
CA THR A 316 -19.69 -32.62 18.24
C THR A 316 -18.80 -31.42 18.51
N THR A 317 -18.99 -30.85 19.70
CA THR A 317 -18.29 -29.69 20.24
C THR A 317 -16.81 -29.95 20.46
N HIS A 318 -15.96 -28.98 20.10
CA HIS A 318 -14.59 -28.88 20.63
C HIS A 318 -14.54 -27.77 21.68
N THR A 319 -14.12 -28.12 22.89
CA THR A 319 -13.92 -27.20 24.02
C THR A 319 -12.51 -26.63 23.96
N SER A 320 -12.36 -25.31 24.12
CA SER A 320 -11.06 -24.65 24.12
C SER A 320 -10.31 -24.85 25.44
N GLY A 321 -9.03 -25.23 25.36
CA GLY A 321 -8.07 -25.25 26.45
C GLY A 321 -6.65 -24.97 25.90
N PRO A 322 -5.75 -24.30 26.64
CA PRO A 322 -4.54 -23.73 26.05
C PRO A 322 -3.29 -24.63 26.11
N ALA A 323 -2.44 -24.49 25.10
CA ALA A 323 -0.99 -24.66 25.17
C ALA A 323 -0.38 -23.33 24.63
N ALA A 324 0.54 -22.64 25.30
CA ALA A 324 1.81 -23.03 25.94
C ALA A 324 2.97 -23.12 24.93
N ASP A 325 4.16 -22.70 25.37
CA ASP A 325 5.31 -22.38 24.52
C ASP A 325 5.78 -23.47 23.57
N ASP A 326 6.37 -23.03 22.46
CA ASP A 326 7.53 -23.72 21.90
C ASP A 326 8.55 -22.70 21.37
N THR A 327 9.73 -22.65 22.00
CA THR A 327 10.81 -21.69 21.69
C THR A 327 11.98 -22.40 21.04
N ILE A 328 12.07 -22.32 19.71
CA ILE A 328 13.19 -22.90 18.96
C ILE A 328 14.34 -21.90 18.91
N LEU A 329 15.30 -22.07 19.82
CA LEU A 329 16.64 -21.53 19.71
C LEU A 329 17.39 -22.26 18.58
N ILE A 330 17.96 -21.50 17.65
CA ILE A 330 18.91 -22.02 16.66
C ILE A 330 20.33 -21.95 17.24
N ASP A 331 20.84 -23.10 17.66
CA ASP A 331 22.23 -23.28 18.06
C ASP A 331 23.17 -23.10 16.85
N GLN A 332 24.36 -22.54 17.10
CA GLN A 332 25.47 -22.49 16.15
C GLN A 332 26.74 -23.00 16.84
N THR A 333 27.07 -24.26 16.58
CA THR A 333 28.41 -24.80 16.89
C THR A 333 29.10 -25.23 15.59
N THR A 334 30.12 -24.48 15.21
CA THR A 334 31.05 -24.84 14.12
C THR A 334 32.11 -25.81 14.61
N ALA A 335 32.40 -26.86 13.84
CA ALA A 335 33.63 -27.63 13.93
C ALA A 335 34.22 -27.86 12.52
N ALA A 336 35.55 -27.84 12.42
CA ALA A 336 36.31 -28.07 11.20
C ALA A 336 36.67 -29.57 11.04
N PRO A 337 37.13 -30.05 9.87
CA PRO A 337 37.37 -31.48 9.65
C PRO A 337 38.70 -31.93 10.25
N ASP A 338 38.85 -33.24 10.44
CA ASP A 338 40.13 -33.89 10.68
C ASP A 338 40.29 -35.15 9.78
N ASN A 339 41.52 -35.65 9.65
CA ASN A 339 41.97 -36.35 8.44
C ASN A 339 42.57 -37.74 8.69
N SER A 340 41.98 -38.78 8.08
CA SER A 340 42.58 -40.11 7.81
C SER A 340 41.76 -40.87 6.75
#